data_AF-A0A944IKA1-F1
#
_entry.id   AF-A0A944IKA1-F1
#
_cell.length_a   1.000
_cell.length_b   1.000
_cell.length_c   1.000
_cell.angle_alpha   90.00
_cell.angle_beta   90.00
_cell.angle_gamma   90.00
#
_symmetry.space_group_name_H-M   'P 1'
#
loop_
_entity.id
_entity.type
_entity.pdbx_description
1 polymer ?
#
loop_
_entity_poly.entity_id
_entity_poly.type
_entity_poly.pdbx_seq_one_letter_code
_entity_poly.pdbx_strand_id
1 'polypeptide(L)'
;MKLHTNEFWVGTYHGRHDGRPVTVTATRDDTRPEPFAWTCTCGASRSFATEDGVDRTAWRHTHPTLVDQLKQKAARLLRTR
;
A
#
# COMPACT_ATOMS: atom_id res chain seq x y z
N MET A 1 16.74 2.87 -26.98
CA MET A 1 17.24 2.87 -25.59
C MET A 1 16.25 2.05 -24.77
N LYS A 2 16.59 0.79 -24.43
CA LYS A 2 15.71 -0.03 -23.59
C LYS A 2 15.88 0.49 -22.17
N LEU A 3 14.87 1.14 -21.61
CA LEU A 3 14.83 1.42 -20.18
C LEU A 3 14.85 0.05 -19.51
N HIS A 4 15.97 -0.31 -18.87
CA HIS A 4 15.95 -1.39 -17.90
C HIS A 4 14.96 -0.95 -16.83
N THR A 5 13.77 -1.54 -16.84
CA THR A 5 12.86 -1.49 -15.72
C THR A 5 13.56 -2.21 -14.57
N ASN A 6 14.30 -1.45 -13.77
CA ASN A 6 14.86 -1.93 -12.54
C ASN A 6 13.74 -1.90 -11.49
N GLU A 7 12.71 -2.72 -11.69
CA GLU A 7 11.68 -2.92 -10.68
C GLU A 7 12.31 -3.76 -9.57
N PHE A 8 12.74 -3.08 -8.51
CA PHE A 8 13.30 -3.71 -7.34
C PHE A 8 12.19 -4.05 -6.36
N TRP A 9 12.26 -5.29 -5.87
CA TRP A 9 11.35 -5.79 -4.88
C TRP A 9 11.76 -5.27 -3.49
N VAL A 10 10.89 -4.50 -2.84
CA VAL A 10 11.17 -3.85 -1.54
C VAL A 10 10.64 -4.68 -0.37
N GLY A 11 9.41 -5.22 -0.46
CA GLY A 11 8.85 -6.00 0.64
C GLY A 11 7.46 -6.60 0.40
N THR A 12 7.16 -7.71 1.11
CA THR A 12 5.85 -8.39 1.10
C THR A 12 5.22 -8.25 2.47
N TYR A 13 3.95 -7.88 2.51
CA TYR A 13 3.18 -7.84 3.73
C TYR A 13 1.91 -8.65 3.56
N HIS A 14 1.63 -9.53 4.52
CA HIS A 14 0.44 -10.37 4.53
C HIS A 14 -0.50 -9.88 5.62
N GLY A 15 -1.80 -9.85 5.34
CA GLY A 15 -2.79 -9.39 6.30
C GLY A 15 -4.18 -9.89 5.98
N ARG A 16 -5.20 -9.28 6.61
CA ARG A 16 -6.60 -9.56 6.32
C ARG A 16 -7.44 -8.29 6.29
N HIS A 17 -8.33 -8.19 5.33
CA HIS A 17 -9.40 -7.18 5.27
C HIS A 17 -10.75 -7.86 5.36
N ASP A 18 -11.59 -7.47 6.31
CA ASP A 18 -12.93 -8.07 6.51
C ASP A 18 -12.93 -9.61 6.52
N GLY A 19 -11.87 -10.19 7.10
CA GLY A 19 -11.69 -11.63 7.15
C GLY A 19 -11.24 -12.29 5.85
N ARG A 20 -10.89 -11.56 4.79
CA ARG A 20 -10.27 -12.07 3.56
C ARG A 20 -8.76 -11.84 3.58
N PRO A 21 -7.94 -12.82 3.20
CA PRO A 21 -6.49 -12.64 3.13
C PRO A 21 -6.12 -11.61 2.06
N VAL A 22 -5.12 -10.79 2.36
CA VAL A 22 -4.56 -9.80 1.44
C VAL A 22 -3.04 -9.84 1.47
N THR A 23 -2.44 -9.50 0.34
CA THR A 23 -1.00 -9.36 0.18
C THR A 23 -0.71 -7.97 -0.35
N VAL A 24 0.23 -7.27 0.28
CA VAL A 24 0.78 -6.01 -0.20
C VAL A 24 2.20 -6.24 -0.68
N THR A 25 2.49 -5.77 -1.88
CA THR A 25 3.79 -5.83 -2.53
C THR A 25 4.32 -4.41 -2.70
N ALA A 26 5.46 -4.12 -2.07
CA ALA A 26 6.19 -2.88 -2.23
C ALA A 26 7.30 -3.04 -3.27
N THR A 27 7.40 -2.08 -4.18
CA THR A 27 8.30 -2.07 -5.34
C THR A 27 8.94 -0.71 -5.50
N ARG A 28 10.12 -0.69 -6.12
CA ARG A 28 10.81 0.52 -6.55
C ARG A 28 11.04 0.46 -8.05
N ASP A 29 10.60 1.48 -8.78
CA ASP A 29 10.79 1.68 -10.22
C ASP A 29 11.44 3.05 -10.45
N ASP A 30 12.76 3.05 -10.65
CA ASP A 30 13.56 4.27 -10.85
C ASP A 30 13.23 5.02 -12.15
N THR A 31 12.37 4.48 -13.01
CA THR A 31 11.92 5.17 -14.23
C THR A 31 10.76 6.14 -13.96
N ARG A 32 10.17 6.13 -12.76
CA ARG A 32 9.02 6.95 -12.38
C ARG A 32 9.42 8.17 -11.55
N PRO A 33 8.67 9.29 -11.66
CA PRO A 33 8.84 10.45 -10.77
C PRO A 33 8.60 10.12 -9.29
N GLU A 34 7.69 9.17 -9.02
CA GLU A 34 7.48 8.56 -7.71
C GLU A 34 7.96 7.11 -7.77
N PRO A 35 9.25 6.86 -7.47
CA PRO A 35 9.85 5.58 -7.76
C PRO A 35 9.37 4.49 -6.81
N PHE A 36 8.90 4.80 -5.61
CA PHE A 36 8.46 3.79 -4.66
C PHE A 36 6.94 3.64 -4.67
N ALA A 37 6.46 2.41 -4.61
CA ALA A 37 5.03 2.15 -4.52
C ALA A 37 4.75 0.88 -3.73
N TRP A 38 3.53 0.75 -3.24
CA TRP A 38 2.99 -0.55 -2.89
C TRP A 38 1.61 -0.76 -3.51
N THR A 39 1.30 -2.02 -3.79
CA THR A 39 0.00 -2.47 -4.31
C THR A 39 -0.53 -3.60 -3.43
N CYS A 40 -1.84 -3.63 -3.23
CA CYS A 40 -2.53 -4.64 -2.43
C CYS A 40 -3.45 -5.48 -3.33
N THR A 41 -3.59 -6.77 -3.03
CA THR A 41 -4.54 -7.64 -3.72
C THR A 41 -6.01 -7.22 -3.54
N CYS A 42 -6.31 -6.32 -2.59
CA CYS A 42 -7.64 -5.70 -2.48
C CYS A 42 -7.89 -4.57 -3.50
N GLY A 43 -6.91 -4.21 -4.32
CA GLY A 43 -6.97 -3.15 -5.33
C GLY A 43 -6.48 -1.78 -4.85
N ALA A 44 -6.11 -1.64 -3.57
CA ALA A 44 -5.49 -0.41 -3.08
C ALA A 44 -4.02 -0.30 -3.51
N SER A 45 -3.58 0.91 -3.81
CA SER A 45 -2.18 1.19 -4.12
C SER A 45 -1.79 2.58 -3.64
N ARG A 46 -0.48 2.81 -3.46
CA ARG A 46 0.06 4.13 -3.14
C ARG A 46 1.48 4.29 -3.68
N SER A 47 1.81 5.49 -4.10
CA SER A 47 3.12 5.89 -4.62
C SER A 47 3.78 6.93 -3.71
N PHE A 48 5.12 6.99 -3.76
CA PHE A 48 5.97 7.81 -2.93
C PHE A 48 7.20 8.27 -3.72
N ALA A 49 7.59 9.53 -3.51
CA ALA A 49 8.81 10.09 -4.08
C ALA A 49 10.10 9.52 -3.45
N THR A 50 10.04 9.12 -2.17
CA THR A 50 11.14 8.49 -1.44
C THR A 50 10.67 7.17 -0.83
N GLU A 51 11.61 6.35 -0.38
CA GLU A 51 11.32 5.08 0.32
C GLU A 51 10.58 5.31 1.65
N ASP A 52 10.68 6.53 2.18
CA ASP A 52 10.16 6.89 3.48
C ASP A 52 8.64 6.67 3.57
N GLY A 53 8.27 5.76 4.46
CA GLY A 53 6.87 5.45 4.74
C GLY A 53 6.25 4.42 3.82
N VAL A 54 6.94 3.89 2.81
CA VAL A 54 6.46 2.76 2.00
C VAL A 54 6.14 1.58 2.91
N ASP A 55 7.12 1.14 3.72
CA ASP A 55 6.96 0.01 4.63
C ASP A 55 5.91 0.28 5.71
N ARG A 56 5.98 1.45 6.34
CA ARG A 56 5.04 1.83 7.41
C ARG A 56 3.60 1.85 6.91
N THR A 57 3.37 2.37 5.71
CA THR A 57 2.02 2.46 5.13
C THR A 57 1.54 1.11 4.60
N ALA A 58 2.42 0.32 3.98
CA ALA A 58 2.12 -1.06 3.57
C ALA A 58 1.76 -1.93 4.80
N TRP A 59 2.54 -1.85 5.87
CA TRP A 59 2.27 -2.54 7.15
C TRP A 59 0.95 -2.09 7.76
N ARG A 60 0.70 -0.77 7.87
CA ARG A 60 -0.57 -0.27 8.42
C ARG A 60 -1.78 -0.65 7.57
N HIS A 61 -1.59 -0.82 6.26
CA HIS A 61 -2.67 -1.25 5.38
C HIS A 61 -3.03 -2.72 5.60
N THR A 62 -2.05 -3.60 5.81
CA THR A 62 -2.28 -5.02 6.12
C THR A 62 -2.70 -5.26 7.57
N HIS A 63 -2.22 -4.42 8.49
CA HIS A 63 -2.46 -4.48 9.93
C HIS A 63 -2.99 -3.13 10.45
N PRO A 64 -4.25 -2.79 10.14
CA PRO A 64 -4.83 -1.52 10.58
C PRO A 64 -4.92 -1.47 12.11
N THR A 65 -4.50 -0.35 12.69
CA THR A 65 -4.67 -0.13 14.13
C THR A 65 -6.15 0.10 14.46
N LEU A 66 -6.53 -0.01 15.74
CA LEU A 66 -7.89 0.31 16.20
C LEU A 66 -8.33 1.73 15.77
N VAL A 67 -7.41 2.69 15.80
CA VAL A 67 -7.67 4.06 15.36
C VAL A 67 -7.94 4.11 13.85
N ASP A 68 -7.18 3.36 13.05
CA ASP A 68 -7.39 3.29 11.60
C ASP A 68 -8.75 2.65 11.28
N GLN A 69 -9.14 1.60 12.01
CA GLN A 69 -10.46 0.97 11.87
C GLN A 69 -11.59 1.94 12.22
N LEU A 70 -11.44 2.74 13.29
CA LEU A 70 -12.42 3.77 13.64
C LEU A 70 -12.56 4.83 12.55
N LYS A 71 -11.43 5.32 12.00
CA LYS A 71 -11.43 6.28 10.88
C LYS A 71 -12.09 5.70 9.63
N GLN A 72 -11.82 4.44 9.30
CA GLN A 72 -12.46 3.75 8.18
C GLN A 72 -13.96 3.61 8.37
N LYS A 73 -14.42 3.24 9.58
CA LYS A 73 -15.84 3.18 9.91
C LYS A 73 -16.51 4.55 9.78
N ALA A 74 -15.88 5.61 10.30
CA ALA A 74 -16.40 6.98 10.18
C ALA A 74 -16.49 7.44 8.73
N ALA A 75 -15.44 7.21 7.92
CA ALA A 75 -15.45 7.54 6.50
C ALA A 75 -16.53 6.77 5.72
N ARG A 76 -16.78 5.50 6.08
CA ARG A 76 -17.84 4.68 5.48
C ARG A 76 -19.23 5.26 5.78
N LEU A 77 -19.49 5.64 7.03
CA LEU A 77 -20.76 6.26 7.45
C LEU A 77 -21.02 7.59 6.72
N LEU A 78 -19.98 8.39 6.53
CA LEU A 78 -20.08 9.67 5.82
C LEU A 78 -20.33 9.53 4.32
N ARG A 79 -19.80 8.48 3.66
CA ARG A 79 -20.06 8.22 2.22
C ARG A 79 -21.45 7.66 1.93
N THR A 80 -22.14 7.11 2.93
CA THR A 80 -23.50 6.57 2.80
C THR A 80 -24.60 7.60 3.11
N ARG A 81 -24.23 8.85 3.42
CA ARG A 81 -25.15 9.99 3.48
C ARG A 81 -25.06 10.79 2.19
#